data_AF-A0A970BI96-F1
#
_entry.id   AF-A0A970BI96-F1
#
_cell.length_a   1.000
_cell.length_b   1.000
_cell.length_c   1.000
_cell.angle_alpha   90.00
_cell.angle_beta   90.00
_cell.angle_gamma   90.00
#
_symmetry.space_group_name_H-M   'P 1'
#
loop_
_entity.id
_entity.type
_entity.pdbx_description
1 polymer ?
#
loop_
_entity_poly.entity_id
_entity_poly.type
_entity_poly.pdbx_seq_one_letter_code
_entity_poly.pdbx_strand_id
1 'polypeptide(L)' 'IIAGGVAANARLRERIETEARAKDIQIHIPAVEFCTDNAAMVACAGYYQYMERDFAGLDLNAFPQSGVLVKKTCG' A
#
# COMPACT_ATOMS: atom_id res chain seq x y z
N ILE A 1 0.91 -10.29 2.60
CA ILE A 1 0.73 -9.43 1.40
C ILE A 1 2.12 -8.95 1.00
N ILE A 2 2.42 -8.84 -0.30
CA ILE A 2 3.61 -8.15 -0.80
C ILE A 2 3.19 -6.98 -1.70
N ALA A 3 3.91 -5.87 -1.65
CA ALA A 3 3.59 -4.66 -2.40
C ALA A 3 4.87 -3.86 -2.70
N GLY A 4 4.75 -2.82 -3.52
CA GLY A 4 5.86 -1.97 -3.97
C GLY A 4 6.48 -2.45 -5.28
N GLY A 5 7.23 -1.58 -5.96
CA GLY A 5 7.71 -1.84 -7.31
C GLY A 5 8.56 -3.12 -7.45
N VAL A 6 9.30 -3.49 -6.40
CA VAL A 6 10.09 -4.73 -6.37
C VAL A 6 9.19 -5.98 -6.41
N ALA A 7 7.95 -5.90 -5.90
CA ALA A 7 6.98 -6.99 -5.97
C ALA A 7 6.50 -7.27 -7.41
N ALA A 8 6.78 -6.42 -8.39
CA ALA A 8 6.55 -6.71 -9.80
C ALA A 8 7.56 -7.73 -10.40
N ASN A 9 8.66 -8.03 -9.70
CA ASN A 9 9.69 -8.93 -10.21
C ASN A 9 9.19 -10.38 -10.31
N ALA A 10 9.21 -10.94 -11.52
CA ALA A 10 8.70 -12.28 -11.80
C ALA A 10 9.40 -13.39 -11.00
N ARG A 11 10.73 -13.33 -10.90
CA ARG A 11 11.51 -14.33 -10.14
C ARG A 11 11.24 -14.26 -8.64
N LEU A 12 11.03 -13.06 -8.10
CA LEU A 12 10.66 -12.87 -6.71
C LEU A 12 9.28 -13.47 -6.42
N ARG A 13 8.29 -13.22 -7.28
CA ARG A 13 6.93 -13.78 -7.16
C ARG A 13 6.95 -15.30 -7.12
N GLU A 14 7.60 -15.92 -8.09
CA GLU A 14 7.71 -17.38 -8.20
C GLU A 14 8.29 -18.01 -6.92
N ARG A 15 9.37 -17.42 -6.39
CA ARG A 15 10.01 -17.89 -5.16
C ARG A 15 9.10 -17.73 -3.95
N ILE A 16 8.47 -16.56 -3.78
CA ILE A 16 7.59 -16.27 -2.66
C ILE A 16 6.37 -17.20 -2.67
N GLU A 17 5.75 -17.42 -3.83
CA GLU A 17 4.62 -18.35 -3.96
C GLU A 17 5.00 -19.79 -3.63
N THR A 18 6.19 -20.23 -4.05
CA THR A 18 6.69 -21.58 -3.75
C THR A 18 6.90 -21.77 -2.25
N GLU A 19 7.56 -20.81 -1.59
CA GLU A 19 7.77 -20.83 -0.14
C GLU A 19 6.46 -20.72 0.65
N ALA A 20 5.52 -19.90 0.18
CA ALA A 20 4.22 -19.72 0.80
C ALA A 20 3.39 -21.02 0.72
N ARG A 21 3.38 -21.69 -0.44
CA ARG A 21 2.75 -23.02 -0.60
C ARG A 21 3.37 -24.06 0.33
N ALA A 22 4.69 -24.11 0.42
CA ALA A 22 5.39 -25.08 1.29
C ALA A 22 5.07 -24.88 2.78
N LYS A 23 4.68 -23.66 3.18
CA LYS A 23 4.37 -23.29 4.57
C LYS A 23 2.87 -23.14 4.85
N ASP A 24 2.02 -23.46 3.88
CA ASP A 24 0.57 -23.26 3.95
C ASP A 24 0.18 -21.81 4.32
N ILE A 25 0.90 -20.84 3.75
CA ILE A 25 0.66 -19.41 3.95
C ILE A 25 -0.09 -18.86 2.74
N GLN A 26 -1.23 -18.20 2.99
CA GLN A 26 -1.94 -17.47 1.94
C GLN A 26 -1.19 -16.19 1.58
N ILE A 27 -0.70 -16.13 0.34
CA ILE A 27 -0.05 -14.95 -0.23
C ILE A 27 -1.04 -14.15 -1.07
N HIS A 28 -1.00 -12.83 -0.94
CA HIS A 28 -1.70 -11.91 -1.84
C HIS A 28 -0.67 -11.00 -2.49
N ILE A 29 -0.68 -11.03 -3.83
CA ILE A 29 0.20 -10.23 -4.67
C ILE A 29 -0.70 -9.50 -5.67
N PRO A 30 -0.68 -8.15 -5.72
CA PRO A 30 -1.47 -7.41 -6.68
C PRO A 30 -0.97 -7.67 -8.13
N ALA A 31 -1.83 -7.35 -9.10
CA ALA A 31 -1.44 -7.33 -10.50
C ALA A 31 -0.24 -6.38 -10.73
N VAL A 32 0.53 -6.61 -11.79
CA VAL A 32 1.82 -5.93 -11.99
C VAL A 32 1.63 -4.42 -12.14
N GLU A 33 0.58 -4.00 -12.84
CA GLU A 33 0.17 -2.61 -13.04
C GLU A 33 -0.14 -1.86 -11.73
N PHE A 34 -0.39 -2.58 -10.64
CA PHE A 34 -0.69 -2.00 -9.32
C PHE A 34 0.49 -2.08 -8.34
N CYS A 35 1.64 -2.62 -8.75
CA CYS A 35 2.80 -2.76 -7.85
C CYS A 35 3.62 -1.49 -7.70
N THR A 36 3.67 -0.65 -8.73
CA THR A 36 4.36 0.64 -8.72
C THR A 36 3.42 1.76 -8.29
N ASP A 37 3.98 2.94 -8.00
CA ASP A 37 3.19 4.12 -7.63
C ASP A 37 2.14 4.43 -8.69
N ASN A 38 0.88 4.50 -8.26
CA ASN A 38 -0.26 4.75 -9.13
C ASN A 38 -1.37 5.51 -8.39
N ALA A 39 -2.28 6.14 -9.14
CA ALA A 39 -3.40 6.87 -8.55
C ALA A 39 -4.45 5.96 -7.90
N ALA A 40 -4.55 4.69 -8.32
CA ALA A 40 -5.54 3.76 -7.78
C ALA A 40 -5.27 3.43 -6.30
N MET A 41 -4.01 3.26 -5.90
CA MET A 41 -3.65 3.08 -4.48
C MET A 41 -3.98 4.32 -3.63
N VAL A 42 -3.78 5.53 -4.17
CA VAL A 42 -4.11 6.79 -3.48
C VAL A 42 -5.63 6.91 -3.32
N ALA A 43 -6.39 6.63 -4.38
CA ALA A 43 -7.85 6.65 -4.35
C ALA A 43 -8.43 5.63 -3.36
N CYS A 44 -7.87 4.42 -3.32
CA CYS A 44 -8.27 3.38 -2.37
C CYS A 44 -8.02 3.82 -0.91
N ALA A 45 -6.84 4.38 -0.61
CA ALA A 45 -6.54 4.92 0.70
C ALA A 45 -7.46 6.11 1.08
N GLY A 46 -7.79 6.98 0.12
CA GLY A 46 -8.73 8.08 0.30
C GLY A 46 -10.16 7.60 0.55
N TYR A 47 -10.61 6.53 -0.12
CA TYR A 47 -11.94 5.94 0.07
C TYR A 47 -12.12 5.42 1.50
N TYR A 48 -11.14 4.69 2.04
CA TYR A 48 -11.22 4.22 3.43
C TYR A 48 -11.14 5.38 4.45
N GLN A 49 -10.30 6.40 4.22
CA GLN A 49 -10.31 7.62 5.04
C GLN A 49 -11.66 8.34 4.99
N TYR A 50 -12.29 8.43 3.82
CA TYR A 50 -13.62 9.01 3.64
C TYR A 50 -14.67 8.26 4.46
N MET A 51 -14.66 6.93 4.42
CA MET A 51 -15.57 6.09 5.21
C MET A 51 -15.41 6.31 6.72
N GLU A 52 -14.19 6.59 7.18
CA GLU A 52 -13.87 6.93 8.57
C GLU A 52 -14.14 8.40 8.92
N ARG A 53 -14.56 9.22 7.94
CA ARG A 53 -14.73 10.68 8.05
C ARG A 53 -13.43 11.41 8.45
N ASP A 54 -12.27 10.84 8.12
CA ASP A 54 -10.95 11.47 8.30
C ASP A 54 -10.65 12.42 7.12
N PHE A 55 -11.16 13.64 7.21
CA PHE A 55 -10.93 14.69 6.23
C PHE A 55 -9.79 15.61 6.67
N ALA A 56 -8.91 15.98 5.75
CA ALA A 56 -7.93 17.02 5.97
C ALA A 56 -8.53 18.42 5.74
N GLY A 57 -7.99 19.43 6.44
CA GLY A 57 -8.29 20.84 6.18
C GLY A 57 -7.74 21.32 4.83
N LEU A 58 -8.24 22.47 4.35
CA LEU A 58 -7.76 23.09 3.11
C LEU A 58 -6.34 23.66 3.21
N ASP A 59 -5.79 23.72 4.42
CA ASP A 59 -4.45 24.15 4.78
C ASP A 59 -3.42 23.00 4.78
N LEU A 60 -3.83 21.78 4.39
CA LEU A 60 -2.94 20.62 4.34
C LEU A 60 -1.72 20.89 3.46
N ASN A 61 -0.54 20.68 4.02
CA ASN A 61 0.74 20.83 3.32
C ASN A 61 1.36 19.46 2.95
N ALA A 62 2.32 19.48 2.02
CA ALA A 62 3.11 18.31 1.67
C ALA A 62 4.20 18.04 2.73
N PHE A 63 4.27 16.79 3.20
CA PHE A 63 5.29 16.34 4.15
C PHE A 63 6.22 15.32 3.48
N PRO A 64 7.41 15.73 3.00
CA PRO A 64 8.32 14.84 2.25
C PRO A 64 8.92 13.72 3.12
N GLN A 65 8.88 13.87 4.45
CA GLN A 65 9.33 12.89 5.44
C GLN A 65 8.14 12.44 6.29
N SER A 66 7.07 11.99 5.63
CA SER A 66 5.93 11.41 6.31
C SER A 66 6.26 9.99 6.79
N GLY A 67 6.21 9.75 8.10
CA GLY A 67 6.23 8.40 8.64
C GLY A 67 4.94 7.64 8.31
N VAL A 68 5.01 6.31 8.21
CA VAL A 68 3.81 5.46 7.96
C VAL A 68 2.86 5.46 9.18
N LEU A 69 3.34 5.85 10.36
CA LEU A 69 2.58 5.94 11.61
C LEU A 69 2.25 7.38 12.01
N VAL A 70 2.05 8.29 11.06
CA VAL A 70 1.56 9.63 11.40
C VAL A 70 0.07 9.52 11.69
N LYS A 71 -0.29 9.32 12.96
CA LYS A 71 -1.59 9.81 13.44
C LYS A 71 -1.57 11.31 13.21
N LYS A 72 -2.52 11.83 12.42
CA LYS A 72 -2.80 13.27 12.35
C LYS A 72 -3.26 13.73 13.73
N THR A 73 -2.34 13.95 14.67
CA THR A 73 -2.63 14.75 15.86
C THR A 73 -2.50 16.20 15.42
N CYS A 74 -3.61 16.76 14.97
CA CYS A 74 -3.81 18.19 15.03
C CYS A 74 -4.13 18.51 16.50
N GLY A 75 -3.26 19.26 17.15
CA GLY A 75 -3.44 19.86 18.47
C GLY A 75 -2.88 21.27 18.41
#